data_AF-A0A540KSL6-F1
#
_entry.id   AF-A0A540KSL6-F1
#
_cell.length_a   1.000
_cell.length_b   1.000
_cell.length_c   1.000
_cell.angle_alpha   90.00
_cell.angle_beta   90.00
_cell.angle_gamma   90.00
#
_symmetry.space_group_name_H-M   'P 1'
#
loop_
_entity.id
_entity.type
_entity.pdbx_description
1 polymer ?
#
loop_
_entity_poly.entity_id
_entity_poly.type
_entity_poly.pdbx_seq_one_letter_code
_entity_poly.pdbx_strand_id
1 'polypeptide(L)'
;MGYIQEARENHVKKKVEEALRSKMKHKALQECKDLASKYAECSYGRTISVVWQCRQQAKELNECLHQFTNDNVLEEMKRAYMLQQDGKVPA
;
A
#
# COMPACT_ATOMS: atom_id res chain seq x y z
N MET A 1 -12.94 32.65 4.71
CA MET A 1 -12.59 31.29 5.16
C MET A 1 -12.71 30.38 3.95
N GLY A 2 -11.69 29.86 3.27
CA GLY A 2 -10.24 29.89 3.42
C GLY A 2 -9.71 28.79 2.49
N TYR A 3 -9.83 28.95 1.16
CA TYR A 3 -9.46 27.94 0.16
C TYR A 3 -8.03 27.39 0.33
N ILE A 4 -7.14 28.23 0.89
CA ILE A 4 -5.75 27.90 1.21
C ILE A 4 -5.65 26.91 2.39
N GLN A 5 -6.57 27.00 3.35
CA GLN A 5 -6.65 26.10 4.51
C GLN A 5 -7.08 24.69 4.06
N GLU A 6 -8.12 24.61 3.24
CA GLU A 6 -8.67 23.34 2.72
C GLU A 6 -7.68 22.63 1.78
N ALA A 7 -6.98 23.39 0.91
CA ALA A 7 -5.92 22.83 0.07
C ALA A 7 -4.75 22.26 0.89
N ARG A 8 -4.36 22.94 1.99
CA ARG A 8 -3.31 22.49 2.90
C ARG A 8 -3.73 21.21 3.64
N GLU A 9 -4.95 21.15 4.15
CA GLU A 9 -5.50 19.96 4.81
C GLU A 9 -5.58 18.77 3.86
N ASN A 10 -6.05 18.97 2.63
CA ASN A 10 -6.11 17.91 1.62
C ASN A 10 -4.71 17.41 1.23
N HIS A 11 -3.72 18.31 1.13
CA HIS A 11 -2.34 17.93 0.84
C HIS A 11 -1.70 17.14 1.99
N VAL A 12 -1.97 17.50 3.24
CA VAL A 12 -1.50 16.73 4.41
C VAL A 12 -2.15 15.35 4.46
N LYS A 13 -3.46 15.24 4.20
CA LYS A 13 -4.17 13.94 4.12
C LYS A 13 -3.55 13.03 3.06
N LYS A 14 -3.24 13.55 1.87
CA LYS A 14 -2.55 12.80 0.81
C LYS A 14 -1.16 12.33 1.21
N LYS A 15 -0.34 13.21 1.82
CA LYS A 15 1.01 12.85 2.28
C LYS A 15 0.98 11.75 3.34
N VAL A 16 0.04 11.82 4.28
CA VAL A 16 -0.15 10.79 5.32
C VAL A 16 -0.61 9.48 4.69
N GLU A 17 -1.56 9.53 3.76
CA GLU A 17 -2.02 8.37 3.02
C GLU A 17 -0.91 7.69 2.23
N GLU A 18 -0.08 8.46 1.52
CA GLU A 18 1.08 7.95 0.78
C GLU A 18 2.11 7.30 1.73
N ALA A 19 2.40 7.94 2.86
CA ALA A 19 3.32 7.39 3.86
C ALA A 19 2.78 6.10 4.50
N LEU A 20 1.47 6.06 4.80
CA LEU A 20 0.79 4.90 5.35
C LEU A 20 0.76 3.75 4.33
N ARG A 21 0.45 4.06 3.08
CA ARG A 21 0.45 3.11 1.95
C ARG A 21 1.85 2.56 1.69
N SER A 22 2.90 3.37 1.86
CA SER A 22 4.30 2.93 1.76
C SER A 22 4.67 1.93 2.86
N LYS A 23 4.30 2.23 4.13
CA LYS A 23 4.50 1.30 5.26
C LYS A 23 3.73 -0.01 5.06
N MET A 24 2.47 0.08 4.61
CA MET A 24 1.62 -1.09 4.36
C MET A 24 2.15 -1.94 3.22
N LYS A 25 2.62 -1.34 2.12
CA LYS A 25 3.29 -2.06 1.04
C LYS A 25 4.51 -2.82 1.54
N HIS A 26 5.30 -2.22 2.43
CA HIS A 26 6.47 -2.90 2.98
C HIS A 26 6.08 -4.14 3.78
N LYS A 27 5.03 -4.04 4.60
CA LYS A 27 4.48 -5.19 5.35
C LYS A 27 3.89 -6.25 4.41
N ALA A 28 3.14 -5.84 3.41
CA ALA A 28 2.56 -6.72 2.40
C ALA A 28 3.64 -7.49 1.62
N LEU A 29 4.75 -6.84 1.29
CA LEU A 29 5.87 -7.47 0.61
C LEU A 29 6.59 -8.51 1.47
N GLN A 30 6.61 -8.35 2.81
CA GLN A 30 7.16 -9.37 3.70
C GLN A 30 6.26 -10.62 3.76
N GLU A 31 4.95 -10.42 3.89
CA GLU A 31 3.98 -11.53 3.96
C GLU A 31 3.85 -12.27 2.61
N CYS A 32 3.80 -11.52 1.50
CA CYS A 32 3.68 -12.09 0.15
C CYS A 32 5.04 -12.47 -0.46
N LYS A 33 6.12 -12.55 0.34
CA LYS A 33 7.49 -12.77 -0.17
C LYS A 33 7.64 -14.08 -0.95
N ASP A 34 6.97 -15.14 -0.52
CA ASP A 34 6.95 -16.43 -1.21
C ASP A 34 6.34 -16.33 -2.62
N LEU A 35 5.22 -15.62 -2.76
CA LEU A 35 4.58 -15.39 -4.06
C LEU A 35 5.43 -14.47 -4.94
N ALA A 36 6.08 -13.47 -4.34
CA ALA A 36 6.99 -12.59 -5.04
C ALA A 36 8.22 -13.35 -5.58
N SER A 37 8.76 -14.31 -4.81
CA SER A 37 9.85 -15.19 -5.24
C SER A 37 9.43 -16.03 -6.45
N LYS A 38 8.28 -16.70 -6.39
CA LYS A 38 7.76 -17.51 -7.51
C LYS A 38 7.56 -16.67 -8.79
N TYR A 39 7.08 -15.44 -8.64
CA TYR A 39 6.97 -14.51 -9.76
C TYR A 39 8.34 -14.05 -10.29
N ALA A 40 9.31 -13.80 -9.41
CA ALA A 40 10.68 -13.45 -9.77
C ALA A 40 11.38 -14.59 -10.53
N GLU A 41 11.22 -15.84 -10.07
CA GLU A 41 11.73 -17.03 -10.74
C GLU A 41 11.09 -17.22 -12.13
N CYS A 42 9.79 -16.96 -12.26
CA CYS A 42 9.10 -17.03 -13.55
C CYS A 42 9.53 -15.90 -14.50
N SER A 43 9.76 -14.69 -13.99
CA SER A 43 10.21 -13.55 -14.79
C SER A 43 11.70 -13.58 -15.12
N TYR A 44 12.48 -14.42 -14.43
CA TYR A 44 13.90 -14.59 -14.70
C TYR A 44 14.14 -15.07 -16.14
N GLY A 45 14.85 -14.23 -16.92
CA GLY A 45 15.17 -14.50 -18.32
C GLY A 45 14.04 -14.26 -19.32
N ARG A 46 12.90 -13.69 -18.91
CA ARG A 46 11.75 -13.39 -19.80
C ARG A 46 11.44 -11.89 -19.80
N THR A 47 11.72 -11.20 -20.91
CA THR A 47 11.51 -9.74 -21.01
C THR A 47 10.15 -9.36 -21.60
N ILE A 48 9.68 -10.10 -22.61
CA ILE A 48 8.44 -9.77 -23.35
C ILE A 48 7.34 -10.79 -23.06
N SER A 49 7.70 -12.06 -22.92
CA SER A 49 6.74 -13.16 -22.69
C SER A 49 6.23 -13.26 -21.25
N VAL A 50 6.80 -12.50 -20.30
CA VAL A 50 6.47 -12.58 -18.87
C VAL A 50 4.99 -12.30 -18.57
N VAL A 51 4.39 -11.36 -19.33
CA VAL A 51 2.99 -10.93 -19.13
C VAL A 51 2.01 -12.08 -19.41
N TRP A 52 2.40 -13.03 -20.26
CA TRP A 52 1.55 -14.15 -20.68
C TRP A 52 1.91 -15.40 -19.89
N GLN A 53 3.19 -15.74 -19.84
CA GLN A 53 3.68 -16.97 -19.21
C GLN A 53 3.65 -16.93 -17.69
N CYS A 54 3.81 -15.75 -17.09
CA CYS A 54 3.80 -15.56 -15.64
C CYS A 54 2.51 -14.87 -15.15
N ARG A 55 1.47 -14.84 -15.99
CA ARG A 55 0.19 -14.18 -15.68
C ARG A 55 -0.46 -14.76 -14.43
N GLN A 56 -0.32 -16.05 -14.21
CA GLN A 56 -0.93 -16.75 -13.07
C GLN A 56 -0.26 -16.34 -11.76
N GLN A 57 1.07 -16.41 -11.71
CA GLN A 57 1.89 -15.99 -10.57
C GLN A 57 1.72 -14.49 -10.29
N ALA A 58 1.63 -13.66 -11.34
CA ALA A 58 1.34 -12.24 -11.21
C ALA A 58 -0.05 -11.99 -10.60
N LYS A 59 -1.05 -12.82 -10.93
CA LYS A 59 -2.39 -12.71 -10.37
C LYS A 59 -2.40 -13.08 -8.89
N GLU A 60 -1.79 -14.20 -8.51
CA GLU A 60 -1.69 -14.62 -7.10
C GLU A 60 -0.96 -13.58 -6.24
N LEU A 61 0.16 -13.04 -6.75
CA LEU A 61 0.89 -11.97 -6.07
C LEU A 61 0.03 -10.71 -5.91
N ASN A 62 -0.71 -10.31 -6.96
CA ASN A 62 -1.61 -9.17 -6.88
C ASN A 62 -2.77 -9.41 -5.92
N GLU A 63 -3.36 -10.60 -5.88
CA GLU A 63 -4.43 -10.94 -4.93
C GLU A 63 -3.94 -10.86 -3.49
N CYS A 64 -2.72 -11.36 -3.21
CA CYS A 64 -2.09 -11.22 -1.89
C CYS A 64 -1.84 -9.75 -1.53
N LEU A 65 -1.22 -8.98 -2.42
CA LEU A 65 -0.99 -7.56 -2.20
C LEU A 65 -2.29 -6.78 -1.99
N HIS A 66 -3.35 -7.12 -2.74
CA HIS A 66 -4.64 -6.47 -2.66
C HIS A 66 -5.31 -6.64 -1.30
N GLN A 67 -5.11 -7.76 -0.61
CA GLN A 67 -5.62 -7.96 0.76
C GLN A 67 -5.01 -6.94 1.73
N PHE A 68 -3.72 -6.63 1.57
CA PHE A 68 -3.03 -5.68 2.44
C PHE A 68 -3.15 -4.23 1.97
N THR A 69 -3.44 -3.97 0.70
CA THR A 69 -3.67 -2.62 0.16
C THR A 69 -5.14 -2.29 -0.03
N ASN A 70 -6.05 -3.06 0.58
CA ASN A 70 -7.48 -2.83 0.49
C ASN A 70 -7.86 -1.52 1.21
N ASP A 71 -8.78 -0.76 0.63
CA ASP A 71 -9.23 0.54 1.13
C ASP A 71 -9.78 0.43 2.57
N ASN A 72 -10.38 -0.71 2.93
CA ASN A 72 -10.81 -1.00 4.29
C ASN A 72 -9.66 -1.00 5.31
N VAL A 73 -8.49 -1.58 4.98
CA VAL A 73 -7.33 -1.59 5.89
C VAL A 73 -6.73 -0.18 5.99
N LEU A 74 -6.77 0.58 4.90
CA LEU A 74 -6.33 1.97 4.87
C LEU A 74 -7.22 2.86 5.75
N GLU A 75 -8.55 2.69 5.67
CA GLU A 75 -9.54 3.38 6.49
C GLU A 75 -9.43 3.02 7.97
N GLU A 76 -9.23 1.73 8.30
CA GLU A 76 -9.06 1.28 9.68
C GLU A 76 -7.76 1.83 10.30
N MET A 77 -6.67 1.83 9.52
CA MET A 77 -5.40 2.44 9.94
C MET A 77 -5.48 3.96 10.02
N LYS A 78 -6.23 4.64 9.14
CA LYS A 78 -6.53 6.07 9.25
C LYS A 78 -7.27 6.37 10.55
N ARG A 79 -8.29 5.57 10.91
CA ARG A 79 -8.98 5.69 12.20
C ARG A 79 -8.03 5.50 13.38
N ALA A 80 -7.18 4.47 13.34
CA ALA A 80 -6.19 4.23 14.39
C ALA A 80 -5.15 5.37 14.51
N TYR A 81 -4.72 5.96 13.39
CA TYR A 81 -3.83 7.12 13.39
C TYR A 81 -4.51 8.39 13.91
N MET A 82 -5.78 8.62 13.59
CA MET A 82 -6.55 9.75 14.15
C MET A 82 -6.69 9.63 15.67
N LEU A 83 -6.99 8.43 16.18
CA LEU A 83 -7.04 8.14 17.61
C LEU A 83 -5.68 8.34 18.32
N GLN A 84 -4.56 7.97 17.67
CA GLN A 84 -3.23 8.21 18.22
C GLN A 84 -2.78 9.68 18.18
N GLN A 85 -3.26 10.46 17.20
CA GLN A 85 -2.97 11.90 17.16
C GLN A 85 -3.73 12.67 18.25
N ASP A 86 -4.93 12.22 18.63
CA ASP A 86 -5.68 12.79 19.75
C ASP A 86 -4.95 12.58 21.10
N GLY A 87 -4.15 11.52 21.24
CA GLY A 87 -3.30 11.26 22.40
C GLY A 87 -1.92 11.93 22.36
N LYS A 88 -1.58 12.66 21.29
CA LYS A 88 -0.27 13.29 21.09
C LYS A 88 -0.41 14.77 20.75
N VAL A 89 -1.32 15.47 21.45
CA VAL A 89 -1.25 16.92 21.61
C VAL A 89 -0.31 17.17 22.80
N PRO A 90 0.95 17.58 22.61
CA PRO A 90 1.68 18.21 23.71
C PRO A 90 0.95 19.51 24.04
N ALA A 91 0.61 19.67 25.32
CA ALA A 91 0.13 20.92 25.91
C ALA A 91 1.11 22.08 25.66
#